data_AF-A0A2G5X103-F1
#
_entry.id   AF-A0A2G5X103-F1
#
_cell.length_a   1.000
_cell.length_b   1.000
_cell.length_c   1.000
_cell.angle_alpha   90.00
_cell.angle_beta   90.00
_cell.angle_gamma   90.00
#
_symmetry.space_group_name_H-M   'P 1'
#
loop_
_entity.id
_entity.type
_entity.pdbx_description
1 polymer ?
#
loop_
_entity_poly.entity_id
_entity_poly.type
_entity_poly.pdbx_seq_one_letter_code
_entity_poly.pdbx_strand_id
1 'polypeptide(L)'
;MNASDWIQLLLAVTAAIGAIFAFWNIRVSNKAIELQKKQWEHSAVPVYRISYITYAQKGVMFVFENTNNVAHQVEDISFSMDEVKVEFSFNGTVEKSETKHGEKTVKEEHRGLVVKLVNTSTEYICGRIQLRGKDSLGNKFCLNSNSIELNANKLKNDLILSRTYLNKV
;
A
#
# COMPACT_ATOMS: atom_id res chain seq x y z
N MET A 1 4.35 -9.46 -64.90
CA MET A 1 4.76 -8.95 -63.58
C MET A 1 5.98 -8.09 -63.79
N ASN A 2 5.88 -6.80 -63.45
CA ASN A 2 7.01 -5.88 -63.61
C ASN A 2 7.93 -5.97 -62.38
N ALA A 3 9.20 -5.61 -62.54
CA ALA A 3 10.18 -5.65 -61.44
C ALA A 3 9.72 -4.85 -60.19
N SER A 4 8.90 -3.82 -60.39
CA SER A 4 8.27 -3.03 -59.32
C SER A 4 7.33 -3.84 -58.41
N ASP A 5 6.57 -4.79 -58.96
CA ASP A 5 5.63 -5.61 -58.18
C ASP A 5 6.40 -6.55 -57.23
N TRP A 6 7.52 -7.09 -57.72
CA TRP A 6 8.41 -7.93 -56.94
C TRP A 6 9.11 -7.16 -55.83
N ILE A 7 9.53 -5.91 -56.07
CA ILE A 7 10.12 -5.04 -55.06
C ILE A 7 9.10 -4.69 -53.97
N GLN A 8 7.86 -4.36 -54.33
CA GLN A 8 6.80 -4.07 -53.37
C GLN A 8 6.42 -5.29 -52.52
N LEU A 9 6.36 -6.49 -53.12
CA LEU A 9 6.15 -7.73 -52.39
C LEU A 9 7.26 -7.97 -51.37
N LEU A 10 8.52 -7.77 -51.75
CA LEU A 10 9.69 -7.96 -50.88
C LEU A 10 9.68 -6.98 -49.70
N LEU A 11 9.30 -5.72 -49.95
CA LEU A 11 9.12 -4.70 -48.91
C LEU A 11 7.97 -5.04 -47.96
N ALA A 12 6.83 -5.53 -48.48
CA ALA A 12 5.70 -5.95 -47.66
C ALA A 12 6.05 -7.15 -46.76
N VAL A 13 6.78 -8.13 -47.29
CA VAL A 13 7.24 -9.31 -46.53
C VAL A 13 8.22 -8.91 -45.43
N THR A 14 9.20 -8.05 -45.74
CA THR A 14 10.16 -7.55 -44.75
C THR A 14 9.49 -6.71 -43.65
N ALA A 15 8.51 -5.87 -44.02
CA ALA A 15 7.71 -5.12 -43.05
C ALA A 15 6.86 -6.04 -42.15
N ALA A 16 6.23 -7.07 -42.72
CA ALA A 16 5.43 -8.04 -41.96
C ALA A 16 6.30 -8.83 -40.96
N ILE A 17 7.48 -9.27 -41.38
CA ILE A 17 8.46 -9.94 -40.51
C ILE A 17 8.92 -8.98 -39.40
N GLY A 18 9.23 -7.73 -39.75
CA GLY A 18 9.59 -6.70 -38.77
C GLY A 18 8.50 -6.46 -37.72
N ALA A 19 7.23 -6.42 -38.13
CA ALA A 19 6.10 -6.27 -37.22
C ALA A 19 5.95 -7.46 -36.25
N ILE A 20 6.16 -8.69 -36.73
CA ILE A 20 6.14 -9.90 -35.90
C ILE A 20 7.25 -9.85 -34.84
N PHE A 21 8.48 -9.50 -35.24
CA PHE A 21 9.58 -9.35 -34.30
C PHE A 21 9.36 -8.22 -33.29
N ALA A 22 8.81 -7.08 -33.72
CA ALA A 22 8.46 -5.98 -32.84
C ALA A 22 7.41 -6.42 -31.81
N PHE A 23 6.38 -7.14 -32.23
CA PHE A 23 5.36 -7.68 -31.33
C PHE A 23 5.94 -8.65 -30.30
N TRP A 24 6.82 -9.56 -30.72
CA TRP A 24 7.52 -10.48 -29.81
C TRP A 24 8.39 -9.73 -28.82
N ASN A 25 9.12 -8.71 -29.27
CA ASN A 25 9.99 -7.90 -28.42
C ASN A 25 9.17 -7.14 -27.37
N ILE A 26 8.06 -6.51 -27.75
CA ILE A 26 7.12 -5.86 -26.82
C ILE A 26 6.62 -6.87 -25.78
N ARG A 27 6.21 -8.06 -26.21
CA ARG A 27 5.71 -9.10 -25.31
C ARG A 27 6.76 -9.58 -24.30
N VAL A 28 7.99 -9.82 -24.76
CA VAL A 28 9.11 -10.23 -23.91
C VAL A 28 9.49 -9.11 -22.95
N SER A 29 9.58 -7.87 -23.43
CA SER A 29 9.88 -6.69 -22.61
C SER A 29 8.85 -6.49 -21.50
N ASN A 30 7.55 -6.55 -21.82
CA ASN A 30 6.49 -6.44 -20.82
C ASN A 30 6.60 -7.53 -19.74
N LYS A 31 6.92 -8.77 -20.13
CA LYS A 31 7.14 -9.87 -19.18
C LYS A 31 8.38 -9.63 -18.31
N ALA A 32 9.46 -9.09 -18.87
CA ALA A 32 10.67 -8.76 -18.13
C ALA A 32 10.41 -7.64 -17.11
N ILE A 33 9.64 -6.61 -17.49
CA ILE A 33 9.22 -5.53 -16.59
C ILE A 33 8.38 -6.07 -15.44
N GLU A 34 7.43 -6.97 -15.71
CA GLU A 34 6.61 -7.58 -14.66
C GLU A 34 7.45 -8.44 -13.70
N LEU A 35 8.40 -9.20 -14.23
CA LEU A 35 9.34 -9.99 -13.42
C LEU A 35 10.24 -9.12 -12.56
N GLN A 36 10.80 -8.03 -13.12
CA GLN A 36 11.59 -7.07 -12.36
C GLN A 36 10.76 -6.41 -11.27
N LYS A 37 9.51 -6.04 -11.55
CA LYS A 37 8.60 -5.48 -10.55
C LYS A 37 8.37 -6.47 -9.40
N LYS A 38 8.08 -7.74 -9.69
CA LYS A 38 7.91 -8.77 -8.65
C LYS A 38 9.18 -8.97 -7.83
N GLN A 39 10.34 -9.07 -8.49
CA GLN A 39 11.63 -9.22 -7.80
C GLN A 39 11.93 -8.01 -6.91
N TRP A 40 11.66 -6.81 -7.41
CA TRP A 40 11.81 -5.57 -6.66
C TRP A 40 10.89 -5.57 -5.42
N GLU A 41 9.61 -5.90 -5.58
CA GLU A 41 8.62 -5.98 -4.48
C GLU A 41 9.03 -6.97 -3.39
N HIS A 42 9.71 -8.08 -3.73
CA HIS A 42 10.24 -9.04 -2.76
C HIS A 42 11.51 -8.55 -2.04
N SER A 43 12.33 -7.75 -2.71
CA SER A 43 13.60 -7.24 -2.18
C SER A 43 13.48 -5.91 -1.42
N ALA A 44 12.40 -5.18 -1.64
CA ALA A 44 12.19 -3.86 -1.08
C ALA A 44 11.61 -3.91 0.33
N VAL A 45 11.94 -2.90 1.13
CA VAL A 45 11.33 -2.68 2.45
C VAL A 45 9.83 -2.46 2.27
N PRO A 46 8.97 -3.01 3.15
CA PRO A 46 7.53 -2.75 3.12
C PRO A 46 7.20 -1.27 3.04
N VAL A 47 6.18 -0.95 2.24
CA VAL A 47 5.63 0.40 2.14
C VAL A 47 4.18 0.38 2.64
N TYR A 48 3.99 0.88 3.86
CA TYR A 48 2.67 1.04 4.45
C TYR A 48 2.17 2.48 4.27
N ARG A 49 0.89 2.64 3.99
CA ARG A 49 0.20 3.93 3.86
C ARG A 49 -1.01 3.97 4.77
N ILE A 50 -1.28 5.08 5.45
CA ILE A 50 -2.56 5.30 6.13
C ILE A 50 -3.64 5.44 5.07
N SER A 51 -4.46 4.40 4.86
CA SER A 51 -5.53 4.41 3.86
C SER A 51 -6.65 5.37 4.26
N TYR A 52 -7.16 5.20 5.49
CA TYR A 52 -8.12 6.09 6.09
C TYR A 52 -8.07 6.01 7.62
N ILE A 53 -8.71 6.99 8.25
CA ILE A 53 -8.86 7.09 9.69
C ILE A 53 -10.36 7.10 10.00
N THR A 54 -10.76 6.39 11.05
CA THR A 54 -12.14 6.39 11.55
C THR A 54 -12.16 6.47 13.07
N TYR A 55 -13.29 6.90 13.62
CA TYR A 55 -13.48 7.07 15.05
C TYR A 55 -14.29 5.90 15.61
N ALA A 56 -13.79 5.28 16.67
CA ALA A 56 -14.52 4.29 17.46
C ALA A 56 -14.99 4.93 18.77
N GLN A 57 -15.93 4.28 19.49
CA GLN A 57 -16.52 4.83 20.72
C GLN A 57 -15.51 5.33 21.77
N LYS A 58 -14.30 4.75 21.81
CA LYS A 58 -13.23 5.11 22.77
C LYS A 58 -11.84 5.17 22.14
N GLY A 59 -11.72 5.73 20.93
CA GLY A 59 -10.40 5.85 20.33
C GLY A 59 -10.42 6.16 18.84
N VAL A 60 -9.23 6.26 18.28
CA VAL A 60 -9.00 6.53 16.87
C VAL A 60 -8.49 5.26 16.21
N MET A 61 -9.11 4.87 15.11
CA MET A 61 -8.76 3.67 14.36
C MET A 61 -8.07 4.07 13.07
N PHE A 62 -6.84 3.62 12.91
CA PHE A 62 -6.02 3.79 11.73
C PHE A 62 -6.09 2.52 10.90
N VAL A 63 -6.32 2.68 9.60
CA VAL A 63 -6.21 1.57 8.65
C VAL A 63 -5.01 1.82 7.78
N PHE A 64 -4.01 0.96 7.90
CA PHE A 64 -2.81 0.97 7.10
C PHE A 64 -2.95 -0.03 5.95
N GLU A 65 -2.72 0.42 4.75
CA GLU A 65 -2.63 -0.43 3.56
C GLU A 65 -1.17 -0.80 3.32
N ASN A 66 -0.91 -2.08 3.08
CA ASN A 66 0.35 -2.49 2.49
C ASN A 66 0.26 -2.23 0.98
N THR A 67 1.05 -1.29 0.49
CA THR A 67 1.03 -0.91 -0.94
C THR A 67 1.83 -1.88 -1.83
N ASN A 68 2.56 -2.82 -1.23
CA ASN A 68 3.21 -3.91 -1.94
C ASN A 68 2.24 -5.08 -2.12
N ASN A 69 2.34 -5.81 -3.23
CA ASN A 69 1.55 -7.05 -3.44
C ASN A 69 2.01 -8.21 -2.55
N VAL A 70 3.19 -8.07 -1.94
CA VAL A 70 3.80 -9.08 -1.07
C VAL A 70 3.35 -8.85 0.37
N ALA A 71 2.83 -9.90 1.01
CA ALA A 71 2.45 -9.83 2.42
C ALA A 71 3.72 -9.79 3.30
N HIS A 72 3.75 -8.85 4.23
CA HIS A 72 4.80 -8.71 5.24
C HIS A 72 4.26 -9.06 6.62
N GLN A 73 5.11 -9.62 7.49
CA GLN A 73 4.74 -9.99 8.84
C GLN A 73 4.97 -8.80 9.77
N VAL A 74 3.89 -8.26 10.35
CA VAL A 74 3.96 -7.26 11.43
C VAL A 74 4.09 -8.01 12.75
N GLU A 75 5.19 -7.77 13.48
CA GLU A 75 5.51 -8.43 14.75
C GLU A 75 5.07 -7.57 15.94
N ASP A 76 5.23 -6.26 15.86
CA ASP A 76 4.95 -5.34 16.96
C ASP A 76 4.46 -3.98 16.44
N ILE A 77 3.57 -3.36 17.23
CA ILE A 77 2.95 -2.08 16.93
C ILE A 77 2.91 -1.28 18.23
N SER A 78 3.57 -0.13 18.23
CA SER A 78 3.67 0.74 19.40
C SER A 78 3.37 2.19 19.05
N PHE A 79 3.08 2.98 20.08
CA PHE A 79 3.01 4.44 19.97
C PHE A 79 4.15 5.04 20.77
N SER A 80 4.72 6.16 20.31
CA SER A 80 5.92 6.75 20.93
C SER A 80 5.71 7.40 22.30
N MET A 81 4.47 7.51 22.77
CA MET A 81 4.09 8.17 24.03
C MET A 81 3.29 7.17 24.88
N ASP A 82 3.64 7.05 26.16
CA ASP A 82 3.10 6.02 27.06
C ASP A 82 1.61 6.21 27.39
N GLU A 83 1.13 7.45 27.28
CA GLU A 83 -0.26 7.83 27.53
C GLU A 83 -1.22 7.35 26.43
N VAL A 84 -0.69 6.90 25.28
CA VAL A 84 -1.47 6.38 24.17
C VAL A 84 -1.16 4.89 23.99
N LYS A 85 -2.19 4.06 24.15
CA LYS A 85 -2.06 2.60 24.04
C LYS A 85 -2.63 2.10 22.73
N VAL A 86 -1.94 1.12 22.16
CA VAL A 86 -2.49 0.28 21.08
C VAL A 86 -3.39 -0.77 21.74
N GLU A 87 -4.70 -0.56 21.67
CA GLU A 87 -5.67 -1.47 22.27
C GLU A 87 -5.89 -2.72 21.42
N PHE A 88 -5.85 -2.54 20.10
CA PHE A 88 -6.16 -3.60 19.15
C PHE A 88 -5.36 -3.43 17.87
N SER A 89 -4.88 -4.55 17.34
CA SER A 89 -4.31 -4.63 16.00
C SER A 89 -4.83 -5.86 15.25
N PHE A 90 -5.20 -5.69 13.99
CA PHE A 90 -5.59 -6.77 13.09
C PHE A 90 -4.90 -6.65 11.74
N ASN A 91 -4.22 -7.71 11.31
CA ASN A 91 -3.57 -7.78 10.01
C ASN A 91 -4.33 -8.78 9.12
N GLY A 92 -5.02 -8.28 8.10
CA GLY A 92 -5.88 -9.12 7.27
C GLY A 92 -6.63 -8.32 6.20
N THR A 93 -7.71 -8.89 5.68
CA THR A 93 -8.57 -8.18 4.73
C THR A 93 -9.41 -7.14 5.46
N VAL A 94 -9.35 -5.89 5.01
CA VAL A 94 -10.13 -4.77 5.53
C VAL A 94 -11.11 -4.32 4.47
N GLU A 95 -12.38 -4.36 4.82
CA GLU A 95 -13.49 -3.89 3.97
C GLU A 95 -13.97 -2.53 4.46
N LYS A 96 -14.01 -1.57 3.55
CA LYS A 96 -14.72 -0.32 3.74
C LYS A 96 -16.05 -0.40 3.05
N SER A 97 -17.11 -0.53 3.83
CA SER A 97 -18.48 -0.52 3.35
C SER A 97 -19.20 0.78 3.70
N GLU A 98 -19.97 1.31 2.76
CA GLU A 98 -20.96 2.36 3.02
C GLU A 98 -22.33 1.71 3.08
N THR A 99 -23.13 2.02 4.10
CA THR A 99 -24.54 1.60 4.14
C THR A 99 -25.40 2.76 3.68
N LYS A 100 -26.13 2.58 2.57
CA LYS A 100 -27.14 3.54 2.09
C LYS A 100 -28.48 2.83 2.03
N HIS A 101 -29.50 3.44 2.64
CA HIS A 101 -30.87 2.89 2.66
C HIS A 101 -30.98 1.43 3.15
N GLY A 102 -30.13 1.02 4.09
CA GLY A 102 -30.10 -0.35 4.62
C GLY A 102 -29.33 -1.36 3.77
N GLU A 103 -28.81 -0.96 2.62
CA GLU A 103 -27.99 -1.80 1.75
C GLU A 103 -26.50 -1.50 1.99
N LYS A 104 -25.73 -2.53 2.33
CA LYS A 104 -24.29 -2.45 2.57
C LYS A 104 -23.55 -2.60 1.24
N THR A 105 -23.00 -1.50 0.73
CA THR A 105 -22.15 -1.52 -0.47
C THR A 105 -20.68 -1.49 -0.06
N VAL A 106 -19.91 -2.53 -0.40
CA VAL A 106 -18.45 -2.54 -0.23
C VAL A 106 -17.84 -1.60 -1.27
N LYS A 107 -17.14 -0.55 -0.81
CA LYS A 107 -16.49 0.44 -1.69
C LYS A 107 -15.02 0.10 -1.94
N GLU A 108 -14.31 -0.36 -0.93
CA GLU A 108 -12.88 -0.66 -1.02
C GLU A 108 -12.58 -1.92 -0.18
N GLU A 109 -11.86 -2.87 -0.75
CA GLU A 109 -11.32 -4.05 -0.06
C GLU A 109 -9.82 -4.09 -0.30
N HIS A 110 -9.03 -4.20 0.77
CA HIS A 110 -7.59 -4.35 0.66
C HIS A 110 -7.01 -5.15 1.83
N ARG A 111 -5.84 -5.75 1.63
CA ARG A 111 -5.05 -6.30 2.74
C ARG A 111 -4.42 -5.14 3.50
N GLY A 112 -4.74 -5.05 4.78
CA GLY A 112 -4.32 -3.95 5.61
C GLY A 112 -4.14 -4.35 7.07
N LEU A 113 -3.57 -3.41 7.81
CA LEU A 113 -3.39 -3.45 9.24
C LEU A 113 -4.32 -2.42 9.86
N VAL A 114 -5.27 -2.87 10.68
CA VAL A 114 -6.12 -2.00 11.50
C VAL A 114 -5.47 -1.83 12.86
N VAL A 115 -5.29 -0.59 13.32
CA VAL A 115 -4.71 -0.25 14.62
C VAL A 115 -5.65 0.70 15.35
N LYS A 116 -6.08 0.32 16.55
CA LYS A 116 -6.89 1.18 17.43
C LYS A 116 -6.00 1.80 18.50
N LEU A 117 -5.93 3.13 18.50
CA LEU A 117 -5.27 3.91 19.54
C LEU A 117 -6.29 4.44 20.55
N VAL A 118 -5.94 4.31 21.83
CA VAL A 118 -6.69 4.89 22.95
C VAL A 118 -5.79 5.84 23.71
N ASN A 119 -6.19 7.10 23.76
CA ASN A 119 -5.55 8.09 24.61
C ASN A 119 -6.14 8.00 26.02
N THR A 120 -5.26 7.78 27.00
CA THR A 120 -5.61 7.73 28.43
C THR A 120 -5.49 9.09 29.12
N SER A 121 -4.85 10.07 28.48
CA SER A 121 -4.73 11.45 28.95
C SER A 121 -5.76 12.38 28.31
N THR A 122 -6.17 13.40 29.04
CA THR A 122 -6.97 14.52 28.52
C THR A 122 -6.11 15.61 27.89
N GLU A 123 -4.79 15.53 28.04
CA GLU A 123 -3.86 16.52 27.52
C GLU A 123 -3.60 16.34 26.02
N TYR A 124 -2.98 17.37 25.44
CA TYR A 124 -2.49 17.31 24.07
C TYR A 124 -1.26 16.40 24.02
N ILE A 125 -1.29 15.43 23.12
CA ILE A 125 -0.20 14.48 22.91
C ILE A 125 0.21 14.51 21.44
N CYS A 126 1.52 14.55 21.20
CA CYS A 126 2.11 14.42 19.88
C CYS A 126 3.06 13.21 19.88
N GLY A 127 2.80 12.24 19.01
CA GLY A 127 3.62 11.03 18.93
C GLY A 127 3.54 10.37 17.57
N ARG A 128 4.05 9.15 17.43
CA ARG A 128 4.06 8.40 16.17
C ARG A 128 3.70 6.95 16.42
N ILE A 129 2.99 6.35 15.47
CA ILE A 129 2.81 4.90 15.42
C ILE A 129 4.07 4.31 14.81
N GLN A 130 4.64 3.31 15.48
CA GLN A 130 5.77 2.54 14.99
C GLN A 130 5.33 1.12 14.69
N LEU A 131 5.61 0.66 13.47
CA LEU A 131 5.42 -0.71 13.01
C LEU A 131 6.77 -1.40 12.93
N ARG A 132 6.89 -2.56 13.56
CA ARG A 132 8.07 -3.43 13.47
C ARG A 132 7.66 -4.80 12.93
N GLY A 133 8.51 -5.39 12.12
CA GLY A 133 8.20 -6.68 11.52
C GLY A 133 9.32 -7.23 10.66
N LYS A 134 8.97 -8.23 9.84
CA LYS A 134 9.86 -8.86 8.88
C LYS A 134 9.29 -8.84 7.47
N ASP A 135 10.13 -8.52 6.51
CA ASP A 135 9.78 -8.59 5.09
C ASP A 135 9.67 -10.05 4.62
N SER A 136 9.33 -10.25 3.33
CA SER A 136 9.17 -11.60 2.78
C SER A 136 10.47 -12.42 2.69
N LEU A 137 11.62 -11.77 2.85
CA LEU A 137 12.95 -12.39 2.87
C LEU A 137 13.46 -12.60 4.30
N GLY A 138 12.69 -12.20 5.31
CA GLY A 138 13.05 -12.31 6.72
C GLY A 138 13.86 -11.14 7.28
N ASN A 139 14.11 -10.08 6.50
CA ASN A 139 14.81 -8.89 7.01
C ASN A 139 13.87 -8.09 7.92
N LYS A 140 14.42 -7.62 9.04
CA LYS A 140 13.67 -6.78 9.96
C LYS A 140 13.46 -5.39 9.37
N PHE A 141 12.26 -4.85 9.57
CA PHE A 141 11.95 -3.47 9.22
C PHE A 141 11.35 -2.74 10.43
N CYS A 142 11.51 -1.41 10.42
CA CYS A 142 10.92 -0.49 11.39
C CYS A 142 10.44 0.74 10.63
N LEU A 143 9.15 1.05 10.76
CA LEU A 143 8.48 2.12 10.04
C LEU A 143 7.71 3.00 11.02
N ASN A 144 7.82 4.32 10.87
CA ASN A 144 7.12 5.29 11.69
C ASN A 144 6.09 6.06 10.86
N SER A 145 4.93 6.34 11.45
CA SER A 145 4.01 7.34 10.90
C SER A 145 4.60 8.74 10.97
N ASN A 146 4.00 9.67 10.23
CA ASN A 146 4.12 11.09 10.54
C ASN A 146 3.64 11.38 11.97
N SER A 147 3.99 12.56 12.50
CA SER A 147 3.54 12.98 13.82
C SER A 147 2.01 13.02 13.89
N ILE A 148 1.45 12.34 14.88
CA ILE A 148 0.02 12.21 15.15
C ILE A 148 -0.29 13.07 16.37
N GLU A 149 -1.21 14.02 16.19
CA GLU A 149 -1.59 14.98 17.21
C GLU A 149 -2.97 14.63 17.77
N LEU A 150 -3.01 14.21 19.03
CA LEU A 150 -4.21 13.78 19.74
C LEU A 150 -4.58 14.76 20.85
N ASN A 151 -5.87 15.02 21.01
CA ASN A 151 -6.43 15.68 22.18
C ASN A 151 -7.77 15.01 22.53
N ALA A 152 -7.87 14.44 23.74
CA ALA A 152 -9.08 13.76 24.22
C ALA A 152 -9.68 12.77 23.19
N ASN A 153 -8.85 11.88 22.62
CA ASN A 153 -9.21 10.89 21.58
C ASN A 153 -9.68 11.47 20.23
N LYS A 154 -9.44 12.76 19.96
CA LYS A 154 -9.65 13.38 18.65
C LYS A 154 -8.32 13.71 17.99
N LEU A 155 -8.23 13.49 16.68
CA LEU A 155 -7.09 13.93 15.90
C LEU A 155 -7.23 15.41 15.57
N LYS A 156 -6.15 16.16 15.77
CA LYS A 156 -6.06 17.55 15.29
C LYS A 156 -5.60 17.64 13.84
N ASN A 157 -4.86 16.65 13.35
CA ASN A 157 -4.22 16.66 12.03
C ASN A 157 -4.71 15.54 11.10
N ASP A 158 -5.96 15.10 11.24
CA ASP A 158 -6.58 13.99 10.49
C ASP A 158 -6.40 14.10 8.96
N LEU A 159 -6.71 15.28 8.40
CA LEU A 159 -6.59 15.57 6.97
C LEU A 159 -5.16 15.45 6.44
N ILE A 160 -4.17 15.72 7.29
CA ILE A 160 -2.74 15.65 6.93
C ILE A 160 -2.24 14.20 6.98
N LEU A 161 -2.81 13.38 7.87
CA LEU A 161 -2.38 12.00 8.06
C LEU A 161 -2.98 11.02 7.06
N SER A 162 -4.23 11.25 6.65
CA SER A 162 -4.87 10.39 5.66
C SER A 162 -4.07 10.34 4.35
N ARG A 163 -3.88 9.14 3.81
CA ARG A 163 -3.09 8.82 2.61
C ARG A 163 -1.59 9.09 2.70
N THR A 164 -1.04 9.26 3.89
CA THR A 164 0.42 9.41 4.06
C THR A 164 1.13 8.08 4.25
N TYR A 165 2.38 8.02 3.77
CA TYR A 165 3.24 6.85 3.90
C TYR A 165 3.97 6.84 5.24
N LEU A 166 4.25 5.64 5.73
CA LEU A 166 5.15 5.46 6.86
C LEU A 166 6.59 5.52 6.36
N ASN A 167 7.44 6.13 7.16
CA ASN A 167 8.83 6.38 6.83
C ASN A 167 9.72 5.39 7.57
N LYS A 168 10.79 4.94 6.92
CA LYS A 168 11.82 4.14 7.56
C LYS A 168 12.52 4.96 8.66
N VAL A 169 12.80 4.29 9.78
CA VAL A 169 13.60 4.84 10.90
C VAL A 169 15.08 4.75 10.58
#